data_AF-A0A3B1AG29-F1
#
_entry.id   AF-A0A3B1AG29-F1
#
_cell.length_a   1.000
_cell.length_b   1.000
_cell.length_c   1.000
_cell.angle_alpha   90.00
_cell.angle_beta   90.00
_cell.angle_gamma   90.00
#
_symmetry.space_group_name_H-M   'P 1'
#
loop_
_entity.id
_entity.type
_entity.pdbx_description
1 polymer ?
#
loop_
_entity_poly.entity_id
_entity_poly.type
_entity_poly.pdbx_seq_one_letter_code
_entity_poly.pdbx_strand_id
1 'polypeptide(L)'
;MLSILKGLTLLLVISSSNVYAFISKHQFEQKQQNLFTAGQVWSYETRYNEKNSRLTILKVDYFEDAVVVHIRLEDIKLLDSTLAHGFRTIVPHMAFLQTALQQSVIKLVGENKRLPEFSKEYQNWRQGDGVGTAWAWHFSVSEALSGLEEIYNSKQSLLIDENLRSNN
;
A
#
# COMPACT_ATOMS: atom_id res chain seq x y z
N MET A 1 -36.58 -61.81 -16.82
CA MET A 1 -35.93 -61.57 -15.51
C MET A 1 -35.67 -60.06 -15.41
N LEU A 2 -36.13 -59.44 -14.33
CA LEU A 2 -36.33 -57.99 -14.12
C LEU A 2 -35.01 -57.18 -14.02
N SER A 3 -35.11 -55.90 -14.39
CA SER A 3 -34.13 -54.81 -14.30
C SER A 3 -33.90 -54.31 -12.85
N ILE A 4 -32.67 -53.93 -12.48
CA ILE A 4 -32.34 -52.96 -11.40
C ILE A 4 -31.01 -52.27 -11.82
N LEU A 5 -31.00 -51.06 -12.39
CA LEU A 5 -31.16 -49.70 -11.83
C LEU A 5 -29.81 -49.01 -11.57
N LYS A 6 -29.66 -47.88 -12.24
CA LYS A 6 -28.57 -46.89 -12.18
C LYS A 6 -28.43 -46.31 -10.77
N GLY A 7 -27.19 -46.05 -10.34
CA GLY A 7 -26.85 -45.25 -9.15
C GLY A 7 -25.37 -45.45 -8.85
N LEU A 8 -24.53 -44.43 -8.70
CA LEU A 8 -24.74 -43.29 -7.82
C LEU A 8 -23.88 -42.11 -8.32
N THR A 9 -24.51 -41.16 -9.02
CA THR A 9 -23.97 -39.81 -9.12
C THR A 9 -24.15 -39.17 -7.75
N LEU A 10 -23.10 -39.16 -6.92
CA LEU A 10 -23.11 -38.41 -5.67
C LEU A 10 -22.91 -36.93 -6.00
N LEU A 11 -24.00 -36.27 -6.37
CA LEU A 11 -24.13 -34.82 -6.36
C LEU A 11 -24.13 -34.36 -4.90
N LEU A 12 -22.95 -34.09 -4.35
CA LEU A 12 -22.82 -33.20 -3.20
C LEU A 12 -23.12 -31.78 -3.69
N VAL A 13 -24.41 -31.44 -3.77
CA VAL A 13 -24.86 -30.04 -3.80
C VAL A 13 -24.71 -29.49 -2.38
N ILE A 14 -23.47 -29.35 -1.94
CA ILE A 14 -23.15 -28.38 -0.89
C ILE A 14 -23.32 -27.04 -1.59
N SER A 15 -24.17 -26.17 -1.05
CA SER A 15 -24.59 -24.90 -1.67
C SER A 15 -23.44 -24.26 -2.46
N SER A 16 -23.64 -24.11 -3.77
CA SER A 16 -22.62 -23.65 -4.72
C SER A 16 -21.95 -22.35 -4.25
N SER A 17 -22.65 -21.53 -3.49
CA SER A 17 -22.15 -20.30 -2.85
C SER A 17 -21.00 -20.55 -1.86
N ASN A 18 -21.09 -21.57 -0.99
CA ASN A 18 -20.08 -21.81 0.04
C ASN A 18 -18.80 -22.42 -0.54
N VAL A 19 -18.94 -23.28 -1.55
CA VAL A 19 -17.80 -23.84 -2.28
C VAL A 19 -17.16 -22.76 -3.16
N TYR A 20 -17.95 -21.90 -3.80
CA TYR A 20 -17.42 -20.79 -4.61
C TYR A 20 -16.69 -19.76 -3.75
N ALA A 21 -17.26 -19.35 -2.62
CA ALA A 21 -16.61 -18.44 -1.66
C ALA A 21 -15.32 -19.05 -1.08
N PHE A 22 -15.33 -20.35 -0.77
CA PHE A 22 -14.14 -21.05 -0.28
C PHE A 22 -13.03 -21.12 -1.35
N ILE A 23 -13.38 -21.45 -2.60
CA ILE A 23 -12.42 -21.50 -3.71
C ILE A 23 -11.88 -20.10 -4.03
N SER A 24 -12.74 -19.07 -4.09
CA SER A 24 -12.31 -17.70 -4.37
C SER A 24 -11.42 -17.15 -3.27
N LYS A 25 -11.78 -17.42 -2.00
CA LYS A 25 -10.95 -17.05 -0.84
C LYS A 25 -9.61 -17.78 -0.86
N HIS A 26 -9.60 -19.09 -1.09
CA HIS A 26 -8.36 -19.87 -1.14
C HIS A 26 -7.49 -19.48 -2.36
N GLN A 27 -8.09 -19.15 -3.51
CA GLN A 27 -7.36 -18.62 -4.67
C GLN A 27 -6.83 -17.21 -4.42
N PHE A 28 -7.57 -16.36 -3.72
CA PHE A 28 -7.13 -15.05 -3.27
C PHE A 28 -5.95 -15.17 -2.29
N GLU A 29 -6.07 -16.02 -1.27
CA GLU A 29 -5.02 -16.32 -0.28
C GLU A 29 -3.76 -16.92 -0.94
N GLN A 30 -3.91 -17.81 -1.93
CA GLN A 30 -2.77 -18.40 -2.66
C GLN A 30 -2.11 -17.43 -3.65
N LYS A 31 -2.87 -16.49 -4.23
CA LYS A 31 -2.33 -15.46 -5.13
C LYS A 31 -1.60 -14.36 -4.35
N GLN A 32 -1.97 -14.13 -3.10
CA GLN A 32 -1.29 -13.23 -2.17
C GLN A 32 -0.09 -13.93 -1.50
N GLN A 33 0.80 -14.53 -2.29
CA GLN A 33 2.09 -15.00 -1.77
C GLN A 33 2.75 -13.88 -0.94
N ASN A 34 3.37 -14.24 0.19
CA ASN A 34 4.12 -13.36 1.09
C ASN A 34 5.35 -12.73 0.39
N LEU A 35 5.14 -11.91 -0.65
CA LEU A 35 6.21 -11.26 -1.40
C LEU A 35 6.98 -10.27 -0.52
N PHE A 36 6.27 -9.63 0.40
CA PHE A 36 6.82 -8.59 1.24
C PHE A 36 6.93 -9.06 2.68
N THR A 37 8.07 -8.77 3.29
CA THR A 37 8.34 -9.02 4.71
C THR A 37 9.00 -7.78 5.30
N ALA A 38 8.62 -7.45 6.54
CA ALA A 38 9.21 -6.33 7.26
C ALA A 38 10.74 -6.43 7.28
N GLY A 39 11.43 -5.30 7.09
CA GLY A 39 12.88 -5.23 6.98
C GLY A 39 13.39 -5.21 5.53
N GLN A 40 12.68 -5.81 4.58
CA GLN A 40 13.15 -5.84 3.19
C GLN A 40 13.33 -4.44 2.61
N VAL A 41 14.41 -4.24 1.84
CA VAL A 41 14.71 -2.99 1.14
C VAL A 41 14.70 -3.25 -0.36
N TRP A 42 13.91 -2.46 -1.09
CA TRP A 42 13.69 -2.63 -2.53
C TRP A 42 14.09 -1.38 -3.32
N SER A 43 14.65 -1.60 -4.51
CA SER A 43 14.59 -0.60 -5.58
C SER A 43 13.25 -0.68 -6.29
N TYR A 44 12.78 0.44 -6.83
CA TYR A 44 11.49 0.56 -7.50
C TYR A 44 11.60 1.49 -8.70
N GLU A 45 10.55 1.59 -9.50
CA GLU A 45 10.48 2.55 -10.60
C GLU A 45 10.33 3.98 -10.05
N THR A 46 11.44 4.72 -10.01
CA THR A 46 11.52 6.05 -9.39
C THR A 46 11.10 7.16 -10.35
N ARG A 47 10.75 8.34 -9.81
CA ARG A 47 10.64 9.58 -10.62
C ARG A 47 12.02 9.98 -11.16
N TYR A 48 12.02 10.94 -12.10
CA TYR A 48 13.27 11.48 -12.66
C TYR A 48 14.17 12.04 -11.54
N ASN A 49 15.49 11.80 -11.64
CA ASN A 49 16.51 12.18 -10.66
C ASN A 49 16.45 11.56 -9.25
N GLU A 50 15.61 10.55 -9.03
CA GLU A 50 15.50 9.85 -7.73
C GLU A 50 16.07 8.42 -7.76
N LYS A 51 17.01 8.10 -8.68
CA LYS A 51 17.49 6.73 -8.93
C LYS A 51 18.07 6.01 -7.70
N ASN A 52 18.52 6.76 -6.70
CA ASN A 52 19.05 6.21 -5.45
C ASN A 52 17.97 5.94 -4.41
N SER A 53 16.76 6.47 -4.61
CA SER A 53 15.63 6.27 -3.71
C SER A 53 15.32 4.79 -3.49
N ARG A 54 15.09 4.43 -2.24
CA ARG A 54 14.74 3.06 -1.83
C ARG A 54 13.51 3.07 -0.97
N LEU A 55 12.78 1.95 -1.03
CA LEU A 55 11.70 1.68 -0.09
C LEU A 55 12.10 0.58 0.87
N THR A 56 11.73 0.73 2.14
CA THR A 56 11.86 -0.30 3.17
C THR A 56 10.46 -0.75 3.58
N ILE A 57 10.21 -2.06 3.59
CA ILE A 57 8.98 -2.64 4.13
C ILE A 57 9.00 -2.51 5.64
N LEU A 58 8.03 -1.78 6.20
CA LEU A 58 7.89 -1.56 7.64
C LEU A 58 7.00 -2.63 8.29
N LYS A 59 5.87 -2.91 7.65
CA LYS A 59 4.83 -3.80 8.17
C LYS A 59 3.93 -4.29 7.04
N VAL A 60 3.35 -5.47 7.22
CA VAL A 60 2.30 -6.01 6.34
C VAL A 60 1.07 -6.28 7.19
N ASP A 61 -0.06 -5.73 6.77
CA ASP A 61 -1.38 -5.93 7.38
C ASP A 61 -2.26 -6.72 6.42
N TYR A 62 -2.91 -7.75 6.95
CA TYR A 62 -3.79 -8.65 6.21
C TYR A 62 -5.24 -8.35 6.62
N PHE A 63 -6.06 -8.04 5.62
CA PHE A 63 -7.51 -7.88 5.74
C PHE A 63 -8.21 -8.99 4.96
N GLU A 64 -9.53 -9.10 5.11
CA GLU A 64 -10.33 -10.15 4.47
C GLU A 64 -10.14 -10.18 2.95
N ASP A 65 -10.18 -9.01 2.31
CA ASP A 65 -10.14 -8.87 0.85
C ASP A 65 -8.89 -8.15 0.33
N ALA A 66 -7.91 -7.87 1.19
CA ALA A 66 -6.74 -7.08 0.79
C ALA A 66 -5.52 -7.30 1.68
N VAL A 67 -4.34 -7.03 1.11
CA VAL A 67 -3.08 -6.91 1.84
C VAL A 67 -2.56 -5.49 1.69
N VAL A 68 -2.29 -4.85 2.82
CA VAL A 68 -1.71 -3.51 2.89
C VAL A 68 -0.26 -3.62 3.34
N VAL A 69 0.62 -3.01 2.57
CA VAL A 69 2.06 -2.98 2.85
C VAL A 69 2.44 -1.57 3.24
N HIS A 70 2.97 -1.43 4.44
CA HIS A 70 3.47 -0.17 4.96
C HIS A 70 4.94 -0.03 4.60
N ILE A 71 5.31 1.09 3.98
CA ILE A 71 6.66 1.36 3.52
C ILE A 71 7.18 2.67 4.08
N ARG A 72 8.51 2.77 4.13
CA ARG A 72 9.27 4.01 4.28
C ARG A 72 10.00 4.28 2.98
N LEU A 73 10.12 5.55 2.60
CA LEU A 73 10.92 5.99 1.46
C LEU A 73 12.06 6.89 1.92
N GLU A 74 13.23 6.70 1.34
CA GLU A 74 14.46 7.44 1.64
C GLU A 74 15.17 7.82 0.35
N ASP A 75 16.03 8.85 0.40
CA ASP A 75 16.73 9.43 -0.76
C ASP A 75 15.80 9.90 -1.89
N ILE A 76 14.61 10.37 -1.52
CA ILE A 76 13.68 11.06 -2.42
C ILE A 76 14.01 12.55 -2.50
N LYS A 77 13.39 13.25 -3.46
CA LYS A 77 13.42 14.69 -3.61
C LYS A 77 11.98 15.18 -3.82
N LEU A 78 11.22 15.18 -2.73
CA LEU A 78 9.83 15.60 -2.73
C LEU A 78 9.73 17.09 -2.42
N LEU A 79 9.18 17.88 -3.33
CA LEU A 79 8.98 19.32 -3.10
C LEU A 79 7.98 19.54 -1.96
N ASP A 80 8.40 20.27 -0.95
CA ASP A 80 7.60 20.55 0.23
C ASP A 80 7.81 22.02 0.62
N SER A 81 6.91 22.89 0.14
CA SER A 81 6.95 24.33 0.40
C SER A 81 6.75 24.69 1.88
N THR A 82 6.35 23.75 2.73
CA THR A 82 6.27 23.97 4.18
C THR A 82 7.62 23.90 4.88
N LEU A 83 8.67 23.41 4.19
CA LEU A 83 10.03 23.28 4.71
C LEU A 83 10.94 24.42 4.23
N ALA A 84 11.79 24.94 5.12
CA ALA A 84 12.72 26.02 4.80
C ALA A 84 13.72 25.69 3.68
N HIS A 85 14.09 24.42 3.52
CA HIS A 85 14.99 23.92 2.47
C HIS A 85 14.25 23.43 1.22
N GLY A 86 12.92 23.48 1.23
CA GLY A 86 12.04 23.19 0.08
C GLY A 86 11.87 21.72 -0.31
N PHE A 87 12.69 20.79 0.20
CA PHE A 87 12.61 19.38 -0.21
C PHE A 87 12.63 18.41 0.96
N ARG A 88 11.69 17.47 0.97
CA ARG A 88 11.69 16.31 1.85
C ARG A 88 12.47 15.17 1.20
N THR A 89 13.39 14.58 1.96
CA THR A 89 14.23 13.45 1.53
C THR A 89 13.77 12.09 2.05
N ILE A 90 12.79 12.09 2.95
CA ILE A 90 12.27 10.89 3.63
C ILE A 90 10.76 11.02 3.78
N VAL A 91 10.02 9.97 3.42
CA VAL A 91 8.64 9.78 3.89
C VAL A 91 8.64 8.62 4.90
N PRO A 92 8.32 8.88 6.18
CA PRO A 92 8.53 7.90 7.25
C PRO A 92 7.55 6.72 7.19
N HIS A 93 6.36 6.93 6.62
CA HIS A 93 5.32 5.91 6.50
C HIS A 93 4.39 6.25 5.33
N MET A 94 4.11 5.25 4.51
CA MET A 94 3.02 5.23 3.54
C MET A 94 2.42 3.82 3.50
N ALA A 95 1.12 3.71 3.28
CA ALA A 95 0.43 2.44 3.13
C ALA A 95 0.06 2.21 1.66
N PHE A 96 0.36 1.03 1.10
CA PHE A 96 0.03 0.67 -0.27
C PHE A 96 -0.76 -0.63 -0.30
N LEU A 97 -1.66 -0.80 -1.27
CA LEU A 97 -2.11 -2.15 -1.61
C LEU A 97 -0.93 -2.96 -2.13
N GLN A 98 -0.87 -4.24 -1.75
CA GLN A 98 0.18 -5.16 -2.22
C GLN A 98 0.31 -5.14 -3.74
N THR A 99 -0.80 -5.11 -4.48
CA THR A 99 -0.81 -5.11 -5.95
C THR A 99 -0.15 -3.86 -6.55
N ALA A 100 -0.40 -2.69 -5.98
CA ALA A 100 0.21 -1.43 -6.41
C ALA A 100 1.71 -1.40 -6.11
N LEU A 101 2.11 -1.90 -4.93
CA LEU A 101 3.52 -1.99 -4.56
C LEU A 101 4.28 -3.00 -5.44
N GLN A 102 3.66 -4.14 -5.78
CA GLN A 102 4.21 -5.14 -6.69
C GLN A 102 4.52 -4.57 -8.07
N GLN A 103 3.66 -3.71 -8.59
CA GLN A 103 3.88 -3.03 -9.87
C GLN A 103 5.01 -1.99 -9.80
N SER A 104 5.34 -1.51 -8.61
CA SER A 104 6.36 -0.48 -8.41
C SER A 104 7.76 -1.06 -8.23
N VAL A 105 7.90 -2.18 -7.52
CA VAL A 105 9.21 -2.73 -7.14
C VAL A 105 9.91 -3.41 -8.30
N ILE A 106 11.24 -3.25 -8.36
CA ILE A 106 12.09 -3.84 -9.40
C ILE A 106 12.94 -4.97 -8.83
N LYS A 107 13.60 -4.75 -7.68
CA LYS A 107 14.59 -5.68 -7.13
C LYS A 107 14.73 -5.53 -5.63
N LEU A 108 14.81 -6.66 -4.93
CA LEU A 108 15.23 -6.71 -3.53
C LEU A 108 16.73 -6.40 -3.47
N VAL A 109 17.10 -5.32 -2.77
CA VAL A 109 18.48 -4.82 -2.70
C VAL A 109 19.11 -4.99 -1.32
N GLY A 110 18.33 -5.38 -0.31
CA GLY A 110 18.83 -5.65 1.03
C GLY A 110 17.74 -5.89 2.05
N GLU A 111 18.15 -5.90 3.32
CA GLU A 111 17.26 -6.07 4.46
C GLU A 111 17.83 -5.31 5.67
N ASN A 112 16.95 -4.60 6.38
CA ASN A 112 17.25 -3.89 7.61
C ASN A 112 16.86 -4.76 8.81
N LYS A 113 17.85 -5.14 9.62
CA LYS A 113 17.61 -5.91 10.87
C LYS A 113 16.82 -5.14 11.92
N ARG A 114 16.92 -3.81 11.89
CA ARG A 114 16.21 -2.89 12.79
C ARG A 114 15.52 -1.84 11.95
N LEU A 115 14.22 -1.73 12.11
CA LEU A 115 13.42 -0.71 11.46
C LEU A 115 13.50 0.61 12.25
N PRO A 116 13.49 1.77 11.57
CA PRO A 116 13.23 3.04 12.21
C PRO A 116 11.87 3.04 12.92
N GLU A 117 11.68 3.89 13.93
CA GLU A 117 10.38 4.06 14.56
C GLU A 117 9.37 4.66 13.56
N PHE A 118 8.25 3.98 13.38
CA PHE A 118 7.13 4.39 12.49
C PHE A 118 5.76 4.24 13.17
N SER A 119 5.76 3.93 14.48
CA SER A 119 4.58 3.55 15.24
C SER A 119 3.55 4.68 15.29
N LYS A 120 3.99 5.94 15.45
CA LYS A 120 3.10 7.11 15.50
C LYS A 120 2.33 7.29 14.19
N GLU A 121 3.03 7.30 13.05
CA GLU A 121 2.41 7.49 11.74
C GLU A 121 1.50 6.30 11.38
N TYR A 122 1.91 5.08 11.74
CA TYR A 122 1.06 3.91 11.60
C TYR A 122 -0.21 4.01 12.45
N GLN A 123 -0.13 4.46 13.71
CA GLN A 123 -1.30 4.66 14.55
C GLN A 123 -2.23 5.74 13.99
N ASN A 124 -1.67 6.85 13.49
CA ASN A 124 -2.46 7.88 12.80
C ASN A 124 -3.21 7.31 11.60
N TRP A 125 -2.54 6.48 10.78
CA TRP A 125 -3.17 5.79 9.66
C TRP A 125 -4.29 4.84 10.12
N ARG A 126 -4.07 4.08 11.19
CA ARG A 126 -5.06 3.15 11.76
C ARG A 126 -6.28 3.85 12.36
N GLN A 127 -6.10 5.05 12.91
CA GLN A 127 -7.14 5.82 13.62
C GLN A 127 -7.92 6.79 12.73
N GLY A 128 -7.47 7.03 11.50
CA GLY A 128 -8.23 7.84 10.55
C GLY A 128 -9.58 7.22 10.16
N ASP A 129 -10.48 8.02 9.58
CA ASP A 129 -11.87 7.67 9.24
C ASP A 129 -12.02 6.57 8.16
N GLY A 130 -10.92 5.92 7.78
CA GLY A 130 -10.84 4.91 6.73
C GLY A 130 -10.04 3.71 7.23
N VAL A 131 -10.58 3.01 8.23
CA VAL A 131 -10.00 1.76 8.68
C VAL A 131 -9.95 0.78 7.49
N GLY A 132 -8.79 0.13 7.27
CA GLY A 132 -8.61 -0.86 6.20
C GLY A 132 -7.91 -0.29 4.97
N THR A 133 -8.43 -0.60 3.77
CA THR A 133 -7.80 -0.24 2.49
C THR A 133 -8.05 1.21 2.05
N ALA A 134 -8.98 1.92 2.69
CA ALA A 134 -9.41 3.25 2.26
C ALA A 134 -8.29 4.30 2.22
N TRP A 135 -7.30 4.18 3.10
CA TRP A 135 -6.11 5.04 3.13
C TRP A 135 -4.86 4.38 2.53
N ALA A 136 -4.99 3.25 1.85
CA ALA A 136 -3.90 2.65 1.12
C ALA A 136 -3.81 3.26 -0.29
N TRP A 137 -2.60 3.53 -0.76
CA TRP A 137 -2.36 3.94 -2.13
C TRP A 137 -2.59 2.77 -3.10
N HIS A 138 -3.31 3.06 -4.18
CA HIS A 138 -3.68 2.10 -5.24
C HIS A 138 -2.86 2.33 -6.52
N PHE A 139 -2.07 3.41 -6.57
CA PHE A 139 -1.19 3.80 -7.67
C PHE A 139 0.25 3.38 -7.38
N SER A 140 1.12 3.46 -8.38
CA SER A 140 2.54 3.20 -8.18
C SER A 140 3.17 4.14 -7.14
N VAL A 141 4.31 3.74 -6.59
CA VAL A 141 5.05 4.55 -5.59
C VAL A 141 5.43 5.93 -6.16
N SER A 142 5.83 6.00 -7.44
CA SER A 142 6.18 7.25 -8.11
C SER A 142 4.98 8.18 -8.27
N GLU A 143 3.82 7.65 -8.68
CA GLU A 143 2.56 8.40 -8.78
C GLU A 143 2.09 8.91 -7.41
N ALA A 144 2.17 8.07 -6.37
CA ALA A 144 1.81 8.46 -5.02
C ALA A 144 2.71 9.60 -4.48
N LEU A 145 4.00 9.60 -4.80
CA LEU A 145 4.90 10.70 -4.46
C LEU A 145 4.53 11.99 -5.19
N SER A 146 4.18 11.93 -6.47
CA SER A 146 3.69 13.10 -7.20
C SER A 146 2.42 13.68 -6.58
N GLY A 147 1.44 12.83 -6.22
CA GLY A 147 0.23 13.28 -5.54
C GLY A 147 0.49 13.89 -4.16
N LEU A 148 1.45 13.32 -3.39
CA LEU A 148 1.84 13.88 -2.10
C LEU A 148 2.49 15.26 -2.24
N GLU A 149 3.28 15.45 -3.29
CA GLU A 149 3.89 16.73 -3.64
C GLU A 149 2.82 17.80 -3.92
N GLU A 150 1.79 17.47 -4.70
CA GLU A 150 0.66 18.36 -4.94
C GLU A 150 -0.08 18.75 -3.65
N ILE A 151 -0.28 17.79 -2.73
CA ILE A 151 -0.92 18.04 -1.43
C ILE A 151 -0.11 19.03 -0.59
N TYR A 152 1.21 18.86 -0.50
CA TYR A 152 2.04 19.78 0.27
C TYR A 152 2.07 21.19 -0.31
N ASN A 153 2.04 21.31 -1.64
CA ASN A 153 2.17 22.61 -2.30
C ASN A 153 0.83 23.33 -2.50
N SER A 154 -0.31 22.61 -2.48
CA SER A 154 -1.65 23.22 -2.47
C SER A 154 -2.05 23.78 -1.08
N LYS A 155 -1.51 23.25 0.01
CA LYS A 155 -1.75 23.80 1.36
C LYS A 155 -1.17 25.20 1.50
N GLN A 156 -0.03 25.49 0.88
CA GLN A 156 0.58 26.82 0.92
C GLN A 156 -0.30 27.86 0.21
N SER A 157 -0.93 27.53 -0.93
CA SER A 157 -1.85 28.45 -1.60
C SER A 157 -3.07 28.77 -0.73
N LEU A 158 -3.60 27.78 0.00
CA LEU A 158 -4.72 28.01 0.93
C LEU A 158 -4.34 28.93 2.10
N LEU A 159 -3.15 28.75 2.67
CA LEU A 159 -2.66 29.60 3.77
C LEU A 159 -2.37 31.04 3.30
N ILE A 160 -1.88 31.23 2.07
CA ILE A 160 -1.69 32.56 1.49
C ILE A 160 -3.03 33.26 1.27
N ASP A 161 -4.02 32.55 0.71
CA ASP A 161 -5.36 33.10 0.45
C ASP A 161 -6.11 33.48 1.73
N GLU A 162 -5.99 32.68 2.80
CA GLU A 162 -6.61 32.99 4.10
C GLU A 162 -5.98 34.25 4.72
N ASN A 163 -4.65 34.37 4.70
CA ASN A 163 -3.94 35.56 5.19
C ASN A 163 -4.26 36.83 4.36
N LEU A 164 -4.47 36.70 3.05
CA LEU A 164 -4.89 37.83 2.20
C LEU A 164 -6.35 38.25 2.47
N ARG A 165 -7.22 37.30 2.84
CA ARG A 165 -8.61 37.56 3.22
C ARG A 165 -8.75 38.13 4.64
N SER A 166 -7.87 37.78 5.56
CA SER A 166 -7.90 38.30 6.93
C SER A 166 -7.31 39.71 7.08
N ASN A 167 -6.54 40.16 6.08
CA ASN A 167 -5.86 41.46 6.08
C ASN A 167 -6.52 42.50 5.16
N ASN A 168 -7.70 42.20 4.59
CA ASN A 168 -8.57 43.12 3.86
C ASN A 168 -9.91 43.24 4.59
#